data_AF-A0A7W1PVD9-F1
#
_entry.id   AF-A0A7W1PVD9-F1
#
_cell.length_a   1.000
_cell.length_b   1.000
_cell.length_c   1.000
_cell.angle_alpha   90.00
_cell.angle_beta   90.00
_cell.angle_gamma   90.00
#
_symmetry.space_group_name_H-M   'P 1'
#
loop_
_entity.id
_entity.type
_entity.pdbx_description
1 polymer ?
#
loop_
_entity_poly.entity_id
_entity_poly.type
_entity_poly.pdbx_seq_one_letter_code
_entity_poly.pdbx_strand_id
1 'polypeptide(L)'
;AILIEDLTTIAGLGLISNCIIDSHFIRRGRIGRLIEATILNPALIGIGLGENTALIITEGNRMECIGSGMVMIIDSRNINKTNVHYVEEGAPIYAENIVTHVMAKGTSYLLNEHEFLADHLRKGVDLSR
;
A
#
# COMPACT_ATOMS: atom_id res chain seq x y z
N ALA A 1 0.26 -10.05 -16.29
CA ALA A 1 -0.37 -8.71 -16.35
C ALA A 1 -1.26 -8.56 -15.12
N ILE A 2 -1.63 -7.34 -14.72
CA ILE A 2 -2.78 -7.17 -13.83
C ILE A 2 -4.01 -7.31 -14.73
N LEU A 3 -4.80 -8.33 -14.46
CA LEU A 3 -6.04 -8.65 -15.16
C LEU A 3 -7.17 -8.34 -14.18
N ILE A 4 -8.29 -7.81 -14.66
CA ILE A 4 -9.50 -7.79 -13.81
C ILE A 4 -9.93 -9.25 -13.64
N GLU A 5 -9.60 -9.86 -12.50
CA GLU A 5 -9.94 -11.25 -12.17
C GLU A 5 -10.35 -11.33 -10.70
N ASP A 6 -11.48 -11.96 -10.37
CA ASP A 6 -11.91 -12.46 -9.04
C ASP A 6 -11.40 -11.71 -7.79
N LEU A 7 -11.27 -10.38 -7.85
CA LEU A 7 -10.87 -9.56 -6.73
C LEU A 7 -12.11 -9.25 -5.89
N THR A 8 -12.29 -9.99 -4.81
CA THR A 8 -13.31 -9.68 -3.83
C THR A 8 -12.73 -8.79 -2.74
N THR A 9 -13.30 -7.59 -2.58
CA THR A 9 -13.08 -6.74 -1.40
C THR A 9 -14.32 -6.77 -0.51
N ILE A 10 -14.12 -6.82 0.80
CA ILE A 10 -15.19 -6.79 1.79
C ILE A 10 -14.92 -5.70 2.82
N ALA A 11 -15.99 -5.16 3.41
CA ALA A 11 -15.85 -4.25 4.54
C ALA A 11 -15.19 -4.97 5.73
N GLY A 12 -14.14 -4.36 6.27
CA GLY A 12 -13.47 -4.83 7.47
C GLY A 12 -14.18 -4.40 8.76
N LEU A 13 -13.49 -4.56 9.89
CA LEU A 13 -13.99 -4.20 11.22
C LEU A 13 -14.06 -2.67 11.49
N GLY A 14 -13.58 -1.84 10.57
CA GLY A 14 -13.59 -0.37 10.73
C GLY A 14 -12.61 0.18 11.77
N LEU A 15 -11.57 -0.58 12.16
CA LEU A 15 -10.54 -0.13 13.12
C LEU A 15 -9.63 0.97 12.57
N ILE A 16 -9.52 1.05 11.24
CA ILE A 16 -8.89 2.13 10.50
C ILE A 16 -9.73 2.39 9.25
N SER A 17 -9.89 3.66 8.90
CA SER A 17 -10.65 4.08 7.71
C SER A 17 -9.70 4.35 6.54
N ASN A 18 -10.26 4.41 5.32
CA ASN A 18 -9.55 4.81 4.10
C ASN A 18 -8.37 3.91 3.67
N CYS A 19 -8.39 2.64 4.08
CA CYS A 19 -7.34 1.68 3.74
C CYS A 19 -7.89 0.34 3.22
N ILE A 20 -7.14 -0.29 2.32
CA ILE A 20 -7.28 -1.71 1.96
C ILE A 20 -6.05 -2.43 2.50
N ILE A 21 -6.22 -3.52 3.24
CA ILE A 21 -5.11 -4.26 3.86
C ILE A 21 -5.02 -5.66 3.26
N ASP A 22 -3.82 -6.04 2.83
CA ASP A 22 -3.48 -7.41 2.41
C ASP A 22 -2.23 -7.91 3.15
N SER A 23 -2.18 -9.21 3.44
CA SER A 23 -1.07 -9.87 4.13
C SER A 23 -0.42 -10.95 3.27
N HIS A 24 0.84 -11.30 3.58
CA HIS A 24 1.64 -12.28 2.84
C HIS A 24 1.76 -11.97 1.34
N PHE A 25 1.82 -10.67 1.00
CA PHE A 25 1.60 -10.23 -0.38
C PHE A 25 2.80 -10.48 -1.32
N ILE A 26 4.03 -10.49 -0.81
CA ILE A 26 5.25 -10.72 -1.60
C ILE A 26 5.41 -12.19 -1.99
N ARG A 27 5.34 -13.12 -1.02
CA ARG A 27 5.60 -14.55 -1.28
C ARG A 27 4.55 -15.23 -2.15
N ARG A 28 3.35 -14.65 -2.27
CA ARG A 28 2.24 -15.19 -3.05
C ARG A 28 1.93 -14.39 -4.32
N GLY A 29 2.76 -13.41 -4.67
CA GLY A 29 2.54 -12.59 -5.87
C GLY A 29 1.28 -11.70 -5.81
N ARG A 30 0.81 -11.35 -4.62
CA ARG A 30 -0.43 -10.57 -4.42
C ARG A 30 -0.22 -9.05 -4.48
N ILE A 31 0.98 -8.59 -4.85
CA ILE A 31 1.21 -7.17 -5.15
C ILE A 31 0.25 -6.70 -6.25
N GLY A 32 0.09 -7.50 -7.32
CA GLY A 32 -0.78 -7.15 -8.45
C GLY A 32 -2.23 -6.90 -8.03
N ARG A 33 -2.80 -7.78 -7.21
CA ARG A 33 -4.19 -7.64 -6.73
C ARG A 33 -4.37 -6.48 -5.76
N LEU A 34 -3.35 -6.15 -4.95
CA LEU A 34 -3.42 -4.98 -4.06
C LEU A 34 -3.37 -3.68 -4.87
N ILE A 35 -2.53 -3.64 -5.92
CA ILE A 35 -2.52 -2.52 -6.87
C ILE A 35 -3.87 -2.41 -7.59
N GLU A 36 -4.40 -3.52 -8.09
CA GLU A 36 -5.72 -3.56 -8.72
C GLU A 36 -6.81 -3.02 -7.79
N ALA A 37 -6.80 -3.45 -6.52
CA ALA A 37 -7.77 -3.00 -5.53
C ALA A 37 -7.71 -1.49 -5.29
N THR A 38 -6.52 -0.88 -5.29
CA THR A 38 -6.37 0.58 -5.12
C THR A 38 -6.66 1.34 -6.40
N ILE A 39 -6.41 0.79 -7.59
CA ILE A 39 -6.83 1.39 -8.87
C ILE A 39 -8.36 1.43 -8.95
N LEU A 40 -9.03 0.34 -8.55
CA LEU A 40 -10.49 0.26 -8.49
C LEU A 40 -11.09 1.16 -7.40
N ASN A 41 -10.32 1.48 -6.35
CA ASN A 41 -10.74 2.33 -5.24
C ASN A 41 -9.70 3.41 -4.94
N PRO A 42 -9.51 4.43 -5.82
CA PRO A 42 -8.42 5.40 -5.68
C PRO A 42 -8.43 6.20 -4.37
N ALA A 43 -9.58 6.34 -3.72
CA ALA A 43 -9.70 7.02 -2.42
C ALA A 43 -9.09 6.23 -1.25
N LEU A 44 -8.77 4.94 -1.44
CA LEU A 44 -8.24 4.07 -0.40
C LEU A 44 -6.73 3.87 -0.59
N ILE A 45 -5.99 3.88 0.52
CA ILE A 45 -4.56 3.53 0.55
C ILE A 45 -4.40 2.02 0.69
N GLY A 46 -3.64 1.41 -0.22
CA GLY A 46 -3.29 -0.01 -0.14
C GLY A 46 -2.16 -0.26 0.83
N ILE A 47 -2.32 -1.21 1.75
CA ILE A 47 -1.32 -1.59 2.74
C ILE A 47 -1.02 -3.08 2.58
N GLY A 48 0.17 -3.38 2.08
CA GLY A 48 0.71 -4.74 2.01
C GLY A 48 1.59 -5.03 3.21
N LEU A 49 1.18 -5.98 4.08
CA LEU A 49 1.99 -6.45 5.20
C LEU A 49 2.86 -7.64 4.80
N GLY A 50 4.18 -7.46 4.86
CA GLY A 50 5.15 -8.53 4.68
C GLY A 50 5.21 -9.47 5.87
N GLU A 51 5.97 -10.57 5.73
CA GLU A 51 6.19 -11.50 6.84
C GLU A 51 6.99 -10.84 7.96
N ASN A 52 6.74 -11.26 9.20
CA ASN A 52 7.45 -10.77 10.39
C ASN A 52 7.45 -9.23 10.53
N THR A 53 6.37 -8.59 10.09
CA THR A 53 6.22 -7.12 10.05
C THR A 53 4.83 -6.71 10.50
N ALA A 54 4.71 -5.52 11.11
CA ALA A 54 3.44 -4.92 11.47
C ALA A 54 3.49 -3.39 11.36
N LEU A 55 2.31 -2.77 11.36
CA LEU A 55 2.14 -1.32 11.55
C LEU A 55 1.59 -1.06 12.95
N ILE A 56 2.24 -0.17 13.70
CA ILE A 56 1.65 0.47 14.86
C ILE A 56 0.94 1.73 14.37
N ILE A 57 -0.36 1.83 14.64
CA ILE A 57 -1.19 2.95 14.19
C ILE A 57 -1.61 3.75 15.42
N THR A 58 -1.18 5.02 15.45
CA THR A 58 -1.49 5.94 16.55
C THR A 58 -2.45 7.01 16.05
N GLU A 59 -3.50 7.28 16.83
CA GLU A 59 -4.52 8.31 16.53
C GLU A 59 -5.18 8.13 15.15
N GLY A 60 -5.19 6.90 14.62
CA GLY A 60 -5.76 6.59 13.31
C GLY A 60 -5.02 7.21 12.12
N ASN A 61 -3.85 7.81 12.31
CA ASN A 61 -3.13 8.52 11.25
C ASN A 61 -1.68 8.04 11.08
N ARG A 62 -0.86 8.14 12.13
CA ARG A 62 0.57 7.83 12.05
C ARG A 62 0.76 6.32 12.07
N MET A 63 1.28 5.77 10.98
CA MET A 63 1.57 4.35 10.81
C MET A 63 3.07 4.13 10.89
N GLU A 64 3.55 3.50 11.96
CA GLU A 64 4.97 3.17 12.16
C GLU A 64 5.24 1.70 11.82
N CYS A 65 6.22 1.46 10.95
CA CYS A 65 6.62 0.11 10.60
C CYS A 65 7.52 -0.50 11.68
N ILE A 66 7.15 -1.70 12.14
CA ILE A 66 7.93 -2.52 13.07
C ILE A 66 8.11 -3.95 12.52
N GLY A 67 9.09 -4.67 13.08
CA GLY A 67 9.44 -6.03 12.63
C GLY A 67 10.67 -6.05 11.72
N SER A 68 10.95 -7.20 11.11
CA SER A 68 12.15 -7.44 10.32
C SER A 68 11.91 -7.49 8.80
N GLY A 69 10.66 -7.52 8.36
CA GLY A 69 10.32 -7.43 6.94
C GLY A 69 9.96 -6.00 6.52
N MET A 70 9.01 -5.89 5.58
CA MET A 70 8.60 -4.62 4.98
C MET A 70 7.08 -4.48 4.91
N VAL A 71 6.63 -3.23 4.91
CA VAL A 71 5.26 -2.85 4.56
C VAL A 71 5.29 -2.08 3.24
N MET A 72 4.36 -2.37 2.34
CA MET A 72 4.20 -1.60 1.11
C MET A 72 2.96 -0.73 1.22
N ILE A 73 3.11 0.57 0.99
CA ILE A 73 2.01 1.52 0.85
C ILE A 73 1.82 1.78 -0.63
N ILE A 74 0.59 1.61 -1.12
CA ILE A 74 0.21 1.82 -2.52
C ILE A 74 -0.82 2.94 -2.56
N ASP A 75 -0.46 4.01 -3.24
CA ASP A 75 -1.26 5.22 -3.37
C ASP A 75 -1.60 5.48 -4.84
N SER A 76 -2.87 5.29 -5.15
CA SER A 76 -3.43 5.38 -6.51
C SER A 76 -4.25 6.65 -6.73
N ARG A 77 -4.22 7.61 -5.79
CA ARG A 77 -5.07 8.82 -5.85
C ARG A 77 -4.77 9.74 -7.03
N ASN A 78 -3.54 9.69 -7.55
CA ASN A 78 -3.05 10.59 -8.60
C ASN A 78 -3.04 9.94 -10.00
N ILE A 79 -3.78 8.85 -10.21
CA ILE A 79 -3.90 8.22 -11.53
C ILE A 79 -4.59 9.18 -12.50
N ASN A 80 -3.91 9.53 -13.59
CA ASN A 80 -4.46 10.37 -14.65
C ASN A 80 -4.95 9.57 -15.86
N LYS A 81 -4.33 8.41 -16.14
CA LYS A 81 -4.68 7.53 -17.27
C LYS A 81 -4.84 6.11 -16.77
N THR A 82 -6.02 5.55 -17.03
CA THR A 82 -6.32 4.14 -16.79
C THR A 82 -7.48 3.70 -17.69
N ASN A 83 -7.54 2.41 -18.02
CA ASN A 83 -8.66 1.79 -18.72
C ASN A 83 -9.65 1.07 -17.78
N VAL A 84 -9.46 1.14 -16.45
CA VAL A 84 -10.22 0.32 -15.48
C VAL A 84 -11.75 0.47 -15.57
N HIS A 85 -12.24 1.62 -16.04
CA HIS A 85 -13.69 1.88 -16.18
C HIS A 85 -14.35 1.27 -17.42
N TYR A 86 -13.57 0.81 -18.41
CA TYR A 86 -14.09 0.37 -19.72
C TYR A 86 -13.53 -0.99 -20.17
N VAL A 87 -12.69 -1.60 -19.33
CA VAL A 87 -12.04 -2.88 -19.62
C VAL A 87 -12.95 -4.04 -19.22
N GLU A 88 -13.02 -5.07 -20.07
CA GLU A 88 -13.76 -6.28 -19.76
C GLU A 88 -13.03 -7.15 -18.73
N GLU A 89 -13.77 -8.00 -18.04
CA GLU A 89 -13.19 -8.99 -17.13
C GLU A 89 -12.21 -9.92 -17.88
N GLY A 90 -11.09 -10.25 -17.26
CA GLY A 90 -10.00 -11.01 -17.87
C GLY A 90 -9.10 -10.22 -18.83
N ALA A 91 -9.41 -8.97 -19.14
CA ALA A 91 -8.55 -8.12 -19.97
C ALA A 91 -7.50 -7.35 -19.14
N PRO A 92 -6.33 -7.02 -19.74
CA PRO A 92 -5.27 -6.33 -19.03
C PRO A 92 -5.61 -4.87 -18.75
N ILE A 93 -5.26 -4.43 -17.55
CA ILE A 93 -5.39 -3.03 -17.15
C ILE A 93 -4.06 -2.29 -17.24
N TYR A 94 -4.14 -1.00 -17.50
CA TYR A 94 -3.04 -0.05 -17.31
C TYR A 94 -3.48 1.06 -16.35
N ALA A 95 -2.52 1.56 -15.60
CA ALA A 95 -2.65 2.76 -14.79
C ALA A 95 -1.27 3.42 -14.68
N GLU A 96 -1.23 4.74 -14.70
CA GLU A 96 0.01 5.51 -14.48
C GLU A 96 -0.03 6.26 -13.14
N ASN A 97 1.14 6.70 -12.67
CA ASN A 97 1.28 7.56 -11.50
C ASN A 97 0.74 6.96 -10.19
N ILE A 98 0.94 5.65 -10.02
CA ILE A 98 0.77 4.96 -8.76
C ILE A 98 2.03 5.19 -7.93
N VAL A 99 1.89 5.88 -6.80
CA VAL A 99 2.98 6.12 -5.87
C VAL A 99 3.08 4.93 -4.92
N THR A 100 4.28 4.38 -4.77
CA THR A 100 4.53 3.26 -3.85
C THR A 100 5.61 3.63 -2.86
N HIS A 101 5.35 3.39 -1.58
CA HIS A 101 6.36 3.48 -0.54
C HIS A 101 6.67 2.10 0.01
N VAL A 102 7.95 1.81 0.19
CA VAL A 102 8.42 0.62 0.89
C VAL A 102 8.91 1.05 2.26
N MET A 103 8.18 0.64 3.28
CA MET A 103 8.49 0.91 4.67
C MET A 103 9.29 -0.24 5.26
N ALA A 104 10.31 0.11 6.03
CA ALA A 104 11.05 -0.80 6.89
C ALA A 104 11.00 -0.28 8.33
N LYS A 105 11.50 -1.08 9.27
CA LYS A 105 11.56 -0.71 10.68
C LYS A 105 12.11 0.72 10.88
N GLY A 106 11.38 1.53 11.65
CA GLY A 106 11.80 2.91 11.95
C GLY A 106 11.49 3.93 10.85
N THR A 107 10.60 3.59 9.92
CA THR A 107 9.95 4.52 9.00
C THR A 107 8.47 4.63 9.35
N SER A 108 7.86 5.77 9.01
CA SER A 108 6.44 6.01 9.23
C SER A 108 5.76 6.53 7.96
N TYR A 109 4.44 6.39 7.91
CA TYR A 109 3.60 7.02 6.91
C TYR A 109 2.45 7.72 7.62
N LEU A 110 2.20 8.97 7.25
CA LEU A 110 1.07 9.76 7.72
C LEU A 110 -0.09 9.57 6.73
N LEU A 111 -1.14 8.87 7.17
CA LEU A 111 -2.26 8.48 6.31
C LEU A 111 -3.00 9.68 5.71
N ASN A 112 -3.27 10.71 6.49
CA ASN A 112 -4.09 11.85 6.08
C ASN A 112 -3.30 12.85 5.22
N GLU A 113 -2.02 12.99 5.52
CA GLU A 113 -1.08 13.87 4.81
C GLU A 113 -0.51 13.18 3.58
N HIS A 114 -0.62 11.85 3.53
CA HIS A 114 -0.04 11.00 2.50
C HIS A 114 1.47 11.19 2.35
N GLU A 115 2.14 11.27 3.50
CA GLU A 115 3.55 11.60 3.59
C GLU A 115 4.33 10.42 4.17
N PHE A 116 5.43 10.06 3.50
CA PHE A 116 6.40 9.09 4.00
C PHE A 116 7.48 9.79 4.83
N LEU A 117 7.72 9.27 6.03
CA LEU A 117 8.70 9.79 6.99
C LEU A 117 9.83 8.78 7.22
N ALA A 118 11.06 9.20 6.94
CA ALA A 118 12.26 8.44 7.26
C ALA A 118 12.80 8.79 8.65
N ASP A 119 12.07 8.41 9.70
CA ASP A 119 12.33 8.84 11.08
C ASP A 119 13.75 8.48 11.58
N HIS A 120 14.33 7.37 11.11
CA HIS A 120 15.69 6.96 11.48
C HIS A 120 16.81 7.77 10.79
N LEU A 121 16.55 8.39 9.64
CA LEU A 121 17.56 9.20 8.92
C LEU A 121 17.84 10.55 9.59
N ARG A 122 16.96 11.00 10.50
CA ARG A 122 17.16 12.24 11.27
C ARG A 122 18.08 12.06 12.49
N LYS A 123 18.38 10.82 12.90
CA LYS A 123 19.31 10.52 14.01
C LYS A 123 20.58 9.84 13.50
N GLY A 124 21.40 10.58 12.75
CA GLY A 124 22.85 10.31 12.61
C GLY A 124 23.27 8.88 12.30
N VAL A 125 22.57 8.18 11.40
CA VAL A 125 23.05 6.90 10.87
C VAL A 125 23.96 7.19 9.69
N ASP A 126 25.25 6.90 9.87
CA ASP A 126 26.24 6.92 8.80
C ASP A 126 25.90 5.83 7.76
N LEU A 127 25.58 6.26 6.54
CA LEU A 127 25.21 5.40 5.42
C LEU A 127 26.44 4.89 4.65
N SER A 128 27.66 5.04 5.18
CA SER A 128 28.90 4.59 4.53
C SER A 128 29.24 3.10 4.77
N ARG A 129 28.28 2.18 4.68
CA ARG A 129 28.57 0.73 4.66
C ARG A 129 27.85 0.03 3.52
#